data_AF-A0A4Z2BMR7-F1
#
_entry.id   AF-A0A4Z2BMR7-F1
#
_cell.length_a   1.000
_cell.length_b   1.000
_cell.length_c   1.000
_cell.angle_alpha   90.00
_cell.angle_beta   90.00
_cell.angle_gamma   90.00
#
_symmetry.space_group_name_H-M   'P 1'
#
loop_
_entity.id
_entity.type
_entity.pdbx_description
1 polymer ?
#
loop_
_entity_poly.entity_id
_entity_poly.type
_entity_poly.pdbx_seq_one_letter_code
_entity_poly.pdbx_strand_id
1 'polypeptide(L)'
;MLGGAQFVEALDRLGYPGASSLKASEFDWLFDCAPENLHFLRFVCRTLNQSNVLGVEEARAFKELKKSGKPLLDEVALGELLKSAGPSDGSGGNLLGPSSSLPSSVFATEDDVALEDLEVELEGLLKERDLKQQRYKRLQNLATSRSDVDLRLGSELEGSVQKLQETTASIGAENADTNCLLQKLTDKVKNLALYMPTKLEIEQNGKAEPKHPACLALSATAGSLLASRGA
;
A
#
# COMPACT_ATOMS: atom_id res chain seq x y z
N MET A 1 -7.67 0.98 -13.59
CA MET A 1 -9.02 0.93 -12.99
C MET A 1 -10.00 1.21 -14.12
N LEU A 2 -11.11 0.46 -14.23
CA LEU A 2 -12.06 0.53 -15.37
C LEU A 2 -13.37 1.24 -14.96
N GLY A 3 -13.33 2.17 -14.02
CA GLY A 3 -14.53 2.80 -13.45
C GLY A 3 -15.29 3.63 -14.48
N GLY A 4 -14.57 4.47 -15.24
CA GLY A 4 -15.17 5.28 -16.30
C GLY A 4 -15.77 4.44 -17.43
N ALA A 5 -15.21 3.26 -17.73
CA ALA A 5 -15.77 2.35 -18.72
C ALA A 5 -17.14 1.79 -18.29
N GLN A 6 -17.25 1.36 -17.03
CA GLN A 6 -18.52 0.87 -16.46
C GLN A 6 -19.58 1.98 -16.41
N PHE A 7 -19.15 3.22 -16.18
CA PHE A 7 -20.05 4.37 -16.17
C PHE A 7 -20.61 4.69 -17.56
N VAL A 8 -19.76 4.71 -18.59
CA VAL A 8 -20.21 4.95 -19.98
C VAL A 8 -21.11 3.81 -20.47
N GLU A 9 -20.80 2.56 -20.12
CA GLU A 9 -21.65 1.40 -20.41
C GLU A 9 -23.03 1.53 -19.74
N ALA A 10 -23.07 1.98 -18.48
CA ALA A 10 -24.33 2.24 -17.80
C ALA A 10 -25.14 3.34 -18.50
N LEU A 11 -24.51 4.45 -18.92
CA LEU A 11 -25.21 5.51 -19.65
C LEU A 11 -25.79 5.02 -20.99
N ASP A 12 -25.10 4.12 -21.67
CA ASP A 12 -25.61 3.47 -22.89
C ASP A 12 -26.82 2.58 -22.58
N ARG A 13 -26.74 1.77 -21.51
CA ARG A 13 -27.88 0.96 -21.01
C ARG A 13 -29.09 1.79 -20.58
N LEU A 14 -28.87 3.02 -20.08
CA LEU A 14 -29.95 3.95 -19.76
C LEU A 14 -30.55 4.64 -21.00
N GLY A 15 -29.91 4.52 -22.16
CA GLY A 15 -30.37 5.15 -23.40
C GLY A 15 -30.02 6.63 -23.49
N TYR A 16 -28.91 7.07 -22.86
CA TYR A 16 -28.49 8.47 -22.93
C TYR A 16 -28.11 8.86 -24.37
N PRO A 17 -28.70 9.94 -24.94
CA PRO A 17 -28.41 10.36 -26.31
C PRO A 17 -26.98 10.91 -26.39
N GLY A 18 -26.06 10.09 -26.90
CA GLY A 18 -24.64 10.42 -27.04
C GLY A 18 -23.70 9.58 -26.19
N ALA A 19 -24.17 8.52 -25.52
CA ALA A 19 -23.33 7.62 -24.74
C ALA A 19 -22.15 7.05 -25.56
N SER A 20 -22.39 6.73 -26.83
CA SER A 20 -21.37 6.23 -27.77
C SER A 20 -20.28 7.25 -28.14
N SER A 21 -20.49 8.54 -27.89
CA SER A 21 -19.50 9.60 -28.13
C SER A 21 -18.65 9.89 -26.89
N LEU A 22 -19.00 9.34 -25.73
CA LEU A 22 -18.31 9.58 -24.47
C LEU A 22 -17.07 8.70 -24.36
N LYS A 23 -15.94 9.28 -23.92
CA LYS A 23 -14.71 8.52 -23.66
C LYS A 23 -14.65 8.09 -22.21
N ALA A 24 -14.52 6.79 -21.96
CA ALA A 24 -14.39 6.22 -20.62
C ALA A 24 -13.28 6.90 -19.78
N SER A 25 -12.14 7.24 -20.41
CA SER A 25 -11.00 7.88 -19.74
C SER A 25 -11.30 9.27 -19.15
N GLU A 26 -12.32 9.97 -19.66
CA GLU A 26 -12.73 11.28 -19.16
C GLU A 26 -13.55 11.17 -17.87
N PHE A 27 -13.96 9.96 -17.47
CA PHE A 27 -14.78 9.69 -16.29
C PHE A 27 -14.05 8.86 -15.24
N ASP A 28 -12.82 8.41 -15.48
CA ASP A 28 -12.07 7.64 -14.48
C ASP A 28 -11.82 8.45 -13.20
N TRP A 29 -11.63 9.77 -13.31
CA TRP A 29 -11.47 10.66 -12.15
C TRP A 29 -12.67 10.64 -11.18
N LEU A 30 -13.87 10.34 -11.68
CA LEU A 30 -15.10 10.28 -10.86
C LEU A 30 -15.01 9.17 -9.81
N PHE A 31 -14.24 8.12 -10.09
CA PHE A 31 -14.03 6.99 -9.19
C PHE A 31 -12.79 7.15 -8.30
N ASP A 32 -11.90 8.09 -8.64
CA ASP A 32 -10.65 8.34 -7.91
C ASP A 32 -10.79 9.45 -6.85
N CYS A 33 -11.67 10.44 -7.07
CA CYS A 33 -11.75 11.64 -6.23
C CYS A 33 -12.64 11.51 -4.97
N ALA A 34 -13.44 10.45 -4.81
CA ALA A 34 -14.37 10.32 -3.69
C ALA A 34 -14.65 8.84 -3.32
N PRO A 35 -13.82 8.21 -2.48
CA PRO A 35 -13.99 6.81 -2.10
C PRO A 35 -15.30 6.55 -1.35
N GLU A 36 -15.87 7.55 -0.68
CA GLU A 36 -17.15 7.45 0.04
C GLU A 36 -18.33 7.25 -0.92
N ASN A 37 -18.24 7.79 -2.14
CA ASN A 37 -19.30 7.72 -3.14
C ASN A 37 -19.15 6.52 -4.10
N LEU A 38 -18.08 5.73 -3.96
CA LEU A 38 -17.83 4.57 -4.83
C LEU A 38 -18.96 3.54 -4.79
N HIS A 39 -19.56 3.31 -3.62
CA HIS A 39 -20.68 2.38 -3.49
C HIS A 39 -21.91 2.87 -4.26
N PHE A 40 -22.21 4.17 -4.17
CA PHE A 40 -23.29 4.78 -4.94
C PHE A 40 -23.03 4.72 -6.45
N LEU A 41 -21.83 5.09 -6.90
CA LEU A 41 -21.46 5.02 -8.32
C LEU A 41 -21.52 3.58 -8.85
N ARG A 42 -21.08 2.60 -8.05
CA ARG A 42 -21.16 1.18 -8.42
C ARG A 42 -22.60 0.68 -8.47
N PHE A 43 -23.47 1.12 -7.56
CA PHE A 43 -24.89 0.82 -7.60
C PHE A 43 -25.54 1.39 -8.87
N VAL A 44 -25.27 2.67 -9.18
CA VAL A 44 -25.76 3.33 -10.40
C VAL A 44 -25.34 2.55 -11.64
N CYS A 45 -24.07 2.17 -11.75
CA CYS A 45 -23.56 1.49 -12.93
C CYS A 45 -24.10 0.06 -13.11
N ARG A 46 -24.44 -0.63 -12.02
CA ARG A 46 -24.93 -2.02 -12.07
C ARG A 46 -26.44 -2.11 -12.20
N THR A 47 -27.16 -1.36 -11.37
CA THR A 47 -28.59 -1.57 -11.13
C THR A 47 -29.48 -0.78 -12.08
N LEU A 48 -29.10 0.46 -12.40
CA LEU A 48 -29.95 1.32 -13.23
C LEU A 48 -29.98 0.84 -14.68
N ASN A 49 -31.15 0.95 -15.29
CA ASN A 49 -31.39 0.61 -16.69
C ASN A 49 -32.51 1.49 -17.25
N GLN A 50 -32.91 1.23 -18.50
CA GLN A 50 -33.89 2.03 -19.22
C GLN A 50 -35.27 2.10 -18.53
N SER A 51 -35.66 1.12 -17.70
CA SER A 51 -36.92 1.18 -16.94
C SER A 51 -36.92 2.22 -15.81
N ASN A 52 -35.74 2.69 -15.40
CA ASN A 52 -35.58 3.75 -14.42
C ASN A 52 -35.62 5.15 -15.07
N VAL A 53 -35.70 5.23 -16.40
CA VAL A 53 -35.72 6.48 -17.15
C VAL A 53 -37.15 6.77 -17.59
N LEU A 54 -37.64 7.96 -17.25
CA LEU A 54 -38.98 8.39 -17.65
C LEU A 54 -39.06 8.58 -19.16
N GLY A 55 -40.02 7.89 -19.78
CA GLY A 55 -40.33 8.06 -21.19
C GLY A 55 -40.94 9.44 -21.50
N VAL A 56 -40.88 9.85 -22.76
CA VAL A 56 -41.46 11.12 -23.24
C VAL A 56 -42.98 11.17 -23.00
N GLU A 57 -43.65 10.03 -23.15
CA GLU A 57 -45.09 9.89 -22.93
C GLU A 57 -45.45 9.98 -21.44
N GLU A 58 -44.71 9.28 -20.58
CA GLU A 58 -44.88 9.32 -19.13
C GLU A 58 -44.63 10.73 -18.57
N ALA A 59 -43.58 11.40 -19.06
CA ALA A 59 -43.28 12.78 -18.70
C ALA A 59 -44.40 13.75 -19.15
N ARG A 60 -45.06 13.49 -20.29
CA ARG A 60 -46.21 14.27 -20.75
C ARG A 60 -47.43 14.01 -19.88
N ALA A 61 -47.77 12.75 -19.63
CA ALA A 61 -48.87 12.35 -18.77
C ALA A 61 -48.73 12.94 -17.35
N PHE A 62 -47.51 12.93 -16.80
CA PHE A 62 -47.24 13.53 -15.50
C PHE A 62 -47.41 15.07 -15.51
N LYS A 63 -47.02 15.75 -16.59
CA LYS A 63 -47.25 17.20 -16.73
C LYS A 63 -48.74 17.54 -16.84
N GLU A 64 -49.51 16.72 -17.54
CA GLU A 64 -50.97 16.88 -17.63
C GLU A 64 -51.65 16.61 -16.29
N LEU A 65 -51.20 15.59 -15.56
CA LEU A 65 -51.67 15.30 -14.21
C LEU A 65 -51.39 16.47 -13.26
N LYS A 66 -50.19 17.05 -13.30
CA LYS A 66 -49.87 18.28 -12.55
C LYS A 66 -50.78 19.46 -12.91
N LYS A 67 -51.08 19.66 -14.20
CA LYS A 67 -51.99 20.72 -14.66
C LYS A 67 -53.44 20.49 -14.23
N SER A 68 -53.84 19.24 -14.01
CA SER A 68 -55.20 18.88 -13.59
C SER A 68 -55.53 19.30 -12.16
N GLY A 69 -54.55 19.72 -11.36
CA GLY A 69 -54.75 20.18 -9.97
C GLY A 69 -55.21 19.09 -9.00
N LYS A 70 -55.21 17.82 -9.42
CA LYS A 70 -55.52 16.68 -8.56
C LYS A 70 -54.42 16.52 -7.50
N PRO A 71 -54.78 16.17 -6.25
CA PRO A 71 -53.78 15.91 -5.22
C PRO A 71 -52.90 14.74 -5.66
N LEU A 72 -51.60 15.00 -5.75
CA LEU A 72 -50.60 13.97 -6.00
C LEU A 72 -50.27 13.32 -4.66
N LEU A 73 -50.11 12.00 -4.69
CA LEU A 73 -49.69 11.27 -3.52
C LEU A 73 -48.21 11.55 -3.28
N ASP A 74 -47.92 12.43 -2.32
CA ASP A 74 -46.57 12.77 -1.87
C ASP A 74 -46.11 11.78 -0.78
N GLU A 75 -44.82 11.77 -0.45
CA GLU A 75 -44.23 10.87 0.54
C GLU A 75 -44.96 10.93 1.89
N VAL A 76 -45.29 12.13 2.35
CA VAL A 76 -46.02 12.34 3.61
C VAL A 76 -47.44 11.77 3.51
N ALA A 77 -48.15 12.04 2.42
CA ALA A 77 -49.52 11.56 2.20
C ALA A 77 -49.56 10.03 2.02
N LEU A 78 -48.56 9.44 1.37
CA LEU A 78 -48.38 8.00 1.24
C LEU A 78 -48.09 7.36 2.60
N GLY A 79 -47.21 7.97 3.40
CA GLY A 79 -46.88 7.51 4.75
C GLY A 79 -48.09 7.54 5.69
N GLU A 80 -48.94 8.57 5.60
CA GLU A 80 -50.21 8.65 6.34
C GLU A 80 -51.21 7.58 5.88
N LEU A 81 -51.31 7.34 4.57
CA LEU A 81 -52.20 6.32 4.02
C LEU A 81 -51.76 4.91 4.42
N LEU A 82 -50.46 4.59 4.36
CA LEU A 82 -49.92 3.31 4.80
C LEU A 82 -50.07 3.11 6.31
N LYS A 83 -49.94 4.16 7.13
CA LYS A 83 -50.23 4.11 8.57
C LYS A 83 -51.71 3.85 8.83
N SER A 84 -52.62 4.45 8.06
CA SER A 84 -54.06 4.20 8.15
C SER A 84 -54.49 2.81 7.61
N ALA A 85 -53.63 2.18 6.81
CA ALA A 85 -53.84 0.85 6.22
C ALA A 85 -53.10 -0.28 6.96
N GLY A 86 -52.35 0.02 8.03
CA GLY A 86 -51.76 -0.98 8.92
C GLY A 86 -52.84 -1.77 9.68
N PRO A 87 -52.53 -2.97 10.22
CA PRO A 87 -53.53 -3.86 10.80
C PRO A 87 -54.17 -3.17 12.00
N SER A 88 -55.37 -2.64 11.80
CA SER A 88 -56.19 -2.12 12.88
C SER A 88 -56.48 -3.27 13.83
N ASP A 89 -55.90 -3.21 15.02
CA ASP A 89 -56.22 -4.10 16.12
C ASP A 89 -57.74 -4.19 16.29
N GLY A 90 -58.25 -5.42 16.21
CA GLY A 90 -59.54 -5.81 16.79
C GLY A 90 -60.73 -5.83 15.85
N SER A 91 -61.12 -7.05 15.46
CA SER A 91 -62.51 -7.51 15.37
C SER A 91 -63.50 -6.62 14.59
N GLY A 92 -63.71 -6.95 13.31
CA GLY A 92 -65.02 -6.81 12.70
C GLY A 92 -65.04 -6.58 11.20
N GLY A 93 -65.65 -7.51 10.45
CA GLY A 93 -66.38 -7.20 9.24
C GLY A 93 -65.71 -7.57 7.91
N ASN A 94 -65.95 -8.82 7.48
CA ASN A 94 -65.83 -9.27 6.11
C ASN A 94 -66.47 -8.27 5.13
N LEU A 95 -65.73 -7.82 4.10
CA LEU A 95 -66.34 -7.18 2.92
C LEU A 95 -65.77 -7.61 1.57
N LEU A 96 -64.95 -8.67 1.48
CA LEU A 96 -64.65 -9.32 0.20
C LEU A 96 -64.69 -10.84 0.37
N GLY A 97 -65.63 -11.46 -0.34
CA GLY A 97 -66.01 -12.88 -0.23
C GLY A 97 -64.94 -13.89 -0.67
N PRO A 98 -65.21 -15.20 -0.48
CA PRO A 98 -64.21 -16.25 -0.45
C PRO A 98 -63.78 -16.62 -1.86
N SER A 99 -62.71 -16.01 -2.36
CA SER A 99 -62.06 -16.48 -3.56
C SER A 99 -60.90 -17.38 -3.17
N SER A 100 -61.10 -18.68 -3.42
CA SER A 100 -60.09 -19.61 -3.95
C SER A 100 -58.69 -19.51 -3.32
N SER A 101 -58.47 -20.39 -2.34
CA SER A 101 -57.20 -21.02 -2.00
C SER A 101 -56.10 -20.90 -3.07
N LEU A 102 -55.18 -19.97 -2.85
CA LEU A 102 -53.83 -19.97 -3.40
C LEU A 102 -52.87 -20.36 -2.28
N PRO A 103 -51.81 -21.12 -2.59
CA PRO A 103 -50.95 -21.72 -1.57
C PRO A 103 -50.21 -20.60 -0.84
N SER A 104 -50.40 -20.58 0.48
CA SER A 104 -49.58 -19.81 1.41
C SER A 104 -48.17 -20.41 1.45
N SER A 105 -47.38 -20.17 0.41
CA SER A 105 -45.96 -20.56 0.32
C SER A 105 -45.22 -19.74 -0.75
N VAL A 106 -45.39 -18.42 -0.75
CA VAL A 106 -44.58 -17.51 -1.59
C VAL A 106 -43.93 -16.38 -0.78
N PHE A 107 -44.31 -16.19 0.49
CA PHE A 107 -43.56 -15.36 1.42
C PHE A 107 -42.66 -16.23 2.28
N ALA A 108 -41.66 -16.86 1.65
CA ALA A 108 -40.41 -17.04 2.36
C ALA A 108 -39.90 -15.62 2.60
N THR A 109 -40.04 -15.20 3.84
CA THR A 109 -39.59 -13.95 4.43
C THR A 109 -38.27 -13.50 3.81
N GLU A 110 -38.27 -12.38 3.08
CA GLU A 110 -37.04 -11.75 2.55
C GLU A 110 -36.00 -11.55 3.67
N ASP A 111 -36.48 -11.37 4.92
CA ASP A 111 -35.70 -11.34 6.16
C ASP A 111 -34.95 -12.66 6.46
N ASP A 112 -35.52 -13.82 6.15
CA ASP A 112 -34.93 -15.15 6.43
C ASP A 112 -33.86 -15.51 5.39
N VAL A 113 -34.07 -15.10 4.12
CA VAL A 113 -33.05 -15.19 3.07
C VAL A 113 -31.88 -14.25 3.37
N ALA A 114 -32.15 -13.03 3.83
CA ALA A 114 -31.10 -12.07 4.21
C ALA A 114 -30.32 -12.51 5.47
N LEU A 115 -30.96 -13.23 6.40
CA LEU A 115 -30.31 -13.74 7.61
C LEU A 115 -29.37 -14.91 7.30
N GLU A 116 -29.80 -15.87 6.47
CA GLU A 116 -28.94 -16.97 6.00
C GLU A 116 -27.71 -16.44 5.24
N ASP A 117 -27.89 -15.46 4.35
CA ASP A 117 -26.78 -14.82 3.63
C ASP A 117 -25.76 -14.17 4.58
N LEU A 118 -26.25 -13.52 5.65
CA LEU A 118 -25.40 -12.88 6.65
C LEU A 118 -24.65 -13.90 7.52
N GLU A 119 -25.25 -15.03 7.84
CA GLU A 119 -24.60 -16.14 8.56
C GLU A 119 -23.48 -16.76 7.72
N VAL A 120 -23.72 -16.96 6.42
CA VAL A 120 -22.69 -17.41 5.48
C VAL A 120 -21.55 -16.40 5.35
N GLU A 121 -21.86 -15.10 5.31
CA GLU A 121 -20.84 -14.05 5.31
C GLU A 121 -20.01 -14.05 6.59
N LEU A 122 -20.65 -14.18 7.76
CA LEU A 122 -19.97 -14.22 9.05
C LEU A 122 -19.00 -15.40 9.13
N GLU A 123 -19.44 -16.58 8.71
CA GLU A 123 -18.60 -17.77 8.64
C GLU A 123 -17.42 -17.58 7.64
N GLY A 124 -17.67 -16.92 6.52
CA GLY A 124 -16.62 -16.54 5.56
C GLY A 124 -15.57 -15.60 6.17
N LEU A 125 -16.02 -14.57 6.90
CA LEU A 125 -15.17 -13.61 7.58
C LEU A 125 -14.34 -14.23 8.71
N LEU A 126 -14.91 -15.16 9.48
CA LEU A 126 -14.18 -15.88 10.52
C LEU A 126 -13.03 -16.71 9.94
N LYS A 127 -13.29 -17.45 8.85
CA LYS A 127 -12.26 -18.20 8.12
C LYS A 127 -11.17 -17.28 7.58
N GLU A 128 -11.55 -16.13 7.02
CA GLU A 128 -10.57 -15.16 6.53
C GLU A 128 -9.70 -14.59 7.67
N ARG A 129 -10.31 -14.28 8.82
CA ARG A 129 -9.60 -13.80 10.01
C ARG A 129 -8.58 -14.84 10.50
N ASP A 130 -8.96 -16.11 10.57
CA ASP A 130 -8.05 -17.20 10.98
C ASP A 130 -6.88 -17.36 10.01
N LEU A 131 -7.14 -17.32 8.70
CA LEU A 131 -6.08 -17.36 7.68
C LEU A 131 -5.13 -16.17 7.78
N LYS A 132 -5.66 -14.96 7.95
CA LYS A 132 -4.84 -13.74 8.16
C LYS A 132 -4.01 -13.86 9.42
N GLN A 133 -4.58 -14.37 10.51
CA GLN A 133 -3.86 -14.56 11.76
C GLN A 133 -2.74 -15.62 11.63
N GLN A 134 -2.98 -16.70 10.88
CA GLN A 134 -1.96 -17.71 10.60
C GLN A 134 -0.82 -17.13 9.73
N ARG A 135 -1.15 -16.37 8.69
CA ARG A 135 -0.15 -15.70 7.83
C ARG A 135 0.67 -14.69 8.63
N TYR A 136 0.01 -13.89 9.48
CA TYR A 136 0.68 -12.94 10.36
C TYR A 136 1.67 -13.65 11.29
N LYS A 137 1.26 -14.72 11.99
CA LYS A 137 2.15 -15.51 12.85
C LYS A 137 3.35 -16.07 12.09
N ARG A 138 3.14 -16.58 10.87
CA ARG A 138 4.22 -17.09 10.02
C ARG A 138 5.21 -16.00 9.62
N LEU A 139 4.71 -14.82 9.23
CA LEU A 139 5.54 -13.67 8.89
C LEU A 139 6.31 -13.14 10.10
N GLN A 140 5.65 -13.08 11.26
CA GLN A 140 6.28 -12.68 12.51
C GLN A 140 7.45 -13.62 12.87
N ASN A 141 7.24 -14.94 12.81
CA ASN A 141 8.29 -15.92 13.07
C ASN A 141 9.45 -15.83 12.07
N LEU A 142 9.16 -15.55 10.80
CA LEU A 142 10.20 -15.36 9.79
C LEU A 142 11.01 -14.08 10.06
N ALA A 143 10.34 -13.00 10.46
CA ALA A 143 10.98 -11.74 10.80
C ALA A 143 11.90 -11.89 12.03
N THR A 144 11.46 -12.58 13.08
CA THR A 144 12.30 -12.84 14.26
C THR A 144 13.49 -13.72 13.90
N SER A 145 13.27 -14.82 13.17
CA SER A 145 14.36 -15.71 12.74
C SER A 145 15.40 -14.98 11.87
N ARG A 146 14.96 -14.08 10.99
CA ARG A 146 15.88 -13.27 10.18
C ARG A 146 16.70 -12.31 11.05
N SER A 147 16.05 -11.62 11.97
CA SER A 147 16.73 -10.73 12.92
C SER A 147 17.79 -11.47 13.74
N ASP A 148 17.49 -12.68 14.19
CA ASP A 148 18.44 -13.50 14.97
C ASP A 148 19.67 -13.89 14.14
N VAL A 149 19.46 -14.26 12.87
CA VAL A 149 20.55 -14.55 11.94
C VAL A 149 21.39 -13.31 11.66
N ASP A 150 20.76 -12.15 11.42
CA ASP A 150 21.45 -10.89 11.17
C ASP A 150 22.31 -10.47 12.38
N LEU A 151 21.79 -10.64 13.61
CA LEU A 151 22.56 -10.39 14.84
C LEU A 151 23.77 -11.32 14.98
N ARG A 152 23.57 -12.61 14.71
CA ARG A 152 24.66 -13.59 14.77
C ARG A 152 25.75 -13.27 13.74
N LEU A 153 25.38 -13.01 12.49
CA LEU A 153 26.32 -12.63 11.44
C LEU A 153 27.04 -11.32 11.79
N GLY A 154 26.35 -10.34 12.38
CA GLY A 154 26.95 -9.11 12.88
C GLY A 154 28.04 -9.37 13.93
N SER A 155 27.77 -10.26 14.89
CA SER A 155 28.76 -10.63 15.92
C SER A 155 29.96 -11.40 15.35
N GLU A 156 29.74 -12.28 14.37
CA GLU A 156 30.82 -13.01 13.69
C GLU A 156 31.69 -12.05 12.87
N LEU A 157 31.07 -11.09 12.18
CA LEU A 157 31.76 -10.04 11.44
C LEU A 157 32.61 -9.18 12.37
N GLU A 158 32.04 -8.68 13.48
CA GLU A 158 32.76 -7.88 14.47
C GLU A 158 33.97 -8.63 15.03
N GLY A 159 33.81 -9.91 15.40
CA GLY A 159 34.91 -10.75 15.86
C GLY A 159 36.00 -10.96 14.79
N SER A 160 35.64 -11.05 13.52
CA SER A 160 36.61 -11.12 12.42
C SER A 160 37.34 -9.79 12.19
N VAL A 161 36.63 -8.67 12.29
CA VAL A 161 37.20 -7.32 12.17
C VAL A 161 38.18 -7.07 13.32
N GLN A 162 37.82 -7.45 14.55
CA GLN A 162 38.72 -7.31 15.70
C GLN A 162 40.01 -8.11 15.49
N LYS A 163 39.91 -9.38 15.07
CA LYS A 163 41.10 -10.21 14.76
C LYS A 163 41.96 -9.59 13.68
N LEU A 164 41.36 -9.03 12.62
CA LEU A 164 42.10 -8.33 11.57
C LEU A 164 42.79 -7.07 12.07
N GLN A 165 42.14 -6.30 12.95
CA GLN A 165 42.75 -5.12 13.56
C GLN A 165 43.94 -5.51 14.45
N GLU A 166 43.81 -6.57 15.25
CA GLU A 166 44.88 -7.10 16.10
C GLU A 166 46.07 -7.57 15.26
N THR A 167 45.85 -8.33 14.18
CA THR A 167 46.94 -8.77 13.30
C THR A 167 47.58 -7.60 12.56
N THR A 168 46.79 -6.63 12.11
CA THR A 168 47.31 -5.42 11.45
C THR A 168 48.17 -4.59 12.41
N ALA A 169 47.74 -4.45 13.67
CA ALA A 169 48.52 -3.78 14.70
C ALA A 169 49.84 -4.52 15.00
N SER A 170 49.81 -5.86 15.08
CA SER A 170 51.00 -6.69 15.26
C SER A 170 52.01 -6.53 14.12
N ILE A 171 51.53 -6.62 12.87
CA ILE A 171 52.37 -6.40 11.67
C ILE A 171 52.94 -4.98 11.68
N GLY A 172 52.13 -3.98 12.06
CA GLY A 172 52.57 -2.60 12.19
C GLY A 172 53.72 -2.44 13.20
N ALA A 173 53.64 -3.12 14.35
CA ALA A 173 54.69 -3.10 15.37
C ALA A 173 55.98 -3.77 14.88
N GLU A 174 55.89 -4.93 14.22
CA GLU A 174 57.06 -5.63 13.64
C GLU A 174 57.71 -4.80 12.52
N ASN A 175 56.91 -4.14 11.67
CA ASN A 175 57.40 -3.20 10.66
C ASN A 175 58.13 -2.00 11.29
N ALA A 176 57.63 -1.47 12.41
CA ALA A 176 58.30 -0.38 13.12
C ALA A 176 59.64 -0.84 13.73
N ASP A 177 59.69 -2.05 14.32
CA ASP A 177 60.92 -2.60 14.90
C ASP A 177 61.98 -2.90 13.83
N THR A 178 61.59 -3.55 12.73
CA THR A 178 62.48 -3.80 11.59
C THR A 178 63.01 -2.50 10.98
N ASN A 179 62.17 -1.48 10.81
CA ASN A 179 62.61 -0.15 10.37
C ASN A 179 63.62 0.49 11.34
N CYS A 180 63.42 0.33 12.65
CA CYS A 180 64.37 0.79 13.66
C CYS A 180 65.72 0.08 13.55
N LEU A 181 65.72 -1.24 13.34
CA LEU A 181 66.94 -2.04 13.12
C LEU A 181 67.66 -1.64 11.82
N LEU A 182 66.92 -1.43 10.73
CA LEU A 182 67.46 -0.96 9.46
C LEU A 182 68.09 0.43 9.58
N GLN A 183 67.47 1.34 10.33
CA GLN A 183 68.03 2.66 10.60
C GLN A 183 69.34 2.54 11.39
N LYS A 184 69.37 1.75 12.46
CA LYS A 184 70.58 1.48 13.24
C LYS A 184 71.70 0.88 12.37
N LEU A 185 71.37 -0.06 11.48
CA LEU A 185 72.33 -0.65 10.55
C LEU A 185 72.86 0.40 9.57
N THR A 186 71.96 1.20 8.99
CA THR A 186 72.31 2.30 8.10
C THR A 186 73.29 3.27 8.77
N ASP A 187 73.05 3.63 10.03
CA ASP A 187 73.93 4.52 10.79
C ASP A 187 75.30 3.88 11.05
N LYS A 188 75.36 2.58 11.34
CA LYS A 188 76.63 1.84 11.46
C LYS A 188 77.40 1.77 10.13
N VAL A 189 76.72 1.53 9.00
CA VAL A 189 77.35 1.52 7.68
C VAL A 189 77.89 2.90 7.32
N LYS A 190 77.12 3.97 7.58
CA LYS A 190 77.59 5.37 7.42
C LYS A 190 78.84 5.63 8.26
N ASN A 191 78.86 5.20 9.51
CA ASN A 191 80.05 5.30 10.37
C ASN A 191 81.24 4.53 9.80
N LEU A 192 81.03 3.31 9.29
CA LEU A 192 82.09 2.51 8.66
C LEU A 192 82.65 3.19 7.41
N ALA A 193 81.78 3.82 6.61
CA ALA A 193 82.16 4.55 5.41
C ALA A 193 83.10 5.74 5.70
N LEU A 194 83.06 6.33 6.90
CA LEU A 194 84.00 7.39 7.31
C LEU A 194 85.45 6.89 7.39
N TYR A 195 85.66 5.59 7.59
CA TYR A 195 86.98 4.96 7.66
C TYR A 195 87.48 4.44 6.31
N MET A 196 86.63 4.47 5.27
CA MET A 196 87.03 4.13 3.92
C MET A 196 87.66 5.37 3.26
N PRO A 197 88.80 5.25 2.56
CA PRO A 197 89.38 6.36 1.82
C PRO A 197 88.37 6.87 0.79
N THR A 198 87.96 8.12 0.90
CA THR A 198 87.14 8.79 -0.10
C THR A 198 87.99 8.98 -1.35
N LYS A 199 87.97 8.00 -2.25
CA LYS A 199 88.33 8.21 -3.65
C LYS A 199 87.17 7.81 -4.52
N LEU A 200 86.17 8.68 -4.58
CA LEU A 200 85.34 8.90 -5.75
C LEU A 200 84.89 10.36 -5.69
N GLU A 201 85.69 11.23 -6.28
CA GLU A 201 85.19 12.47 -6.85
C GLU A 201 84.14 12.07 -7.90
N ILE A 202 82.87 12.16 -7.54
CA ILE A 202 81.82 12.43 -8.51
C ILE A 202 81.28 13.79 -8.08
N GLU A 203 81.54 14.76 -8.97
CA GLU A 203 81.23 16.16 -8.82
C GLU A 203 79.84 16.40 -8.24
N GLN A 204 79.78 17.24 -7.21
CA GLN A 204 78.57 17.93 -6.85
C GLN A 204 78.28 18.97 -7.93
N ASN A 205 77.27 18.74 -8.75
CA ASN A 205 76.55 19.82 -9.39
C ASN A 205 75.05 19.51 -9.45
N GLY A 206 74.24 20.44 -8.96
CA GLY A 206 72.79 20.48 -9.23
C GLY A 206 71.87 20.29 -8.04
N LYS A 207 71.43 21.42 -7.47
CA LYS A 207 70.18 21.60 -6.69
C LYS A 207 68.98 20.85 -7.31
N ALA A 208 68.18 20.17 -6.49
CA ALA A 208 66.76 20.48 -6.20
C ALA A 208 65.93 19.24 -5.78
N GLU A 209 65.38 19.32 -4.56
CA GLU A 209 64.20 18.65 -3.96
C GLU A 209 63.98 17.12 -4.07
N PRO A 210 63.87 16.42 -2.91
CA PRO A 210 63.22 15.11 -2.88
C PRO A 210 61.70 15.29 -2.83
N LYS A 211 61.02 14.88 -3.90
CA LYS A 211 59.56 14.66 -3.87
C LYS A 211 59.25 13.56 -2.87
N HIS A 212 58.53 13.92 -1.81
CA HIS A 212 57.83 12.98 -0.94
C HIS A 212 57.05 11.94 -1.77
N PRO A 213 57.11 10.64 -1.48
CA PRO A 213 56.04 9.75 -1.88
C PRO A 213 54.81 10.13 -1.05
N ALA A 214 53.74 10.49 -1.77
CA ALA A 214 52.46 10.90 -1.23
C ALA A 214 52.01 9.96 -0.11
N CYS A 215 51.83 10.53 1.07
CA CYS A 215 50.98 10.00 2.12
C CYS A 215 49.60 9.78 1.48
N LEU A 216 49.25 8.52 1.16
CA LEU A 216 47.88 8.17 0.79
C LEU A 216 47.02 8.33 2.04
N ALA A 217 46.49 9.54 2.20
CA ALA A 217 45.35 9.81 3.05
C ALA A 217 44.16 9.01 2.51
N LEU A 218 43.95 7.81 3.06
CA LEU A 218 42.65 7.18 3.07
C LEU A 218 41.79 7.98 4.05
N SER A 219 41.12 9.01 3.53
CA SER A 219 40.02 9.66 4.21
C SER A 219 38.94 8.60 4.47
N ALA A 220 38.81 8.21 5.72
CA ALA A 220 37.67 7.47 6.22
C ALA A 220 36.41 8.29 5.93
N THR A 221 35.56 7.78 5.04
CA THR A 221 34.15 8.17 4.97
C THR A 221 33.47 7.66 6.23
N ALA A 222 33.40 8.50 7.25
CA ALA A 222 32.53 8.29 8.40
C ALA A 222 31.09 8.58 7.95
N GLY A 223 30.28 7.52 7.94
CA GLY A 223 28.83 7.62 7.82
C GLY A 223 28.27 8.40 8.99
N SER A 224 27.42 9.36 8.68
CA SER A 224 26.41 9.91 9.60
C SER A 224 25.28 10.42 8.74
N LEU A 225 24.21 9.62 8.64
CA LEU A 225 22.83 10.08 8.49
C LEU A 225 21.89 8.87 8.73
N LEU A 226 21.80 8.50 10.01
CA LEU A 226 20.62 7.86 10.58
C LEU A 226 19.85 8.96 11.32
N ALA A 227 18.82 9.52 10.67
CA ALA A 227 17.73 10.23 11.33
C ALA A 227 16.60 10.54 10.34
N SER A 228 15.61 9.65 10.22
CA SER A 228 14.19 10.04 10.29
C SER A 228 13.32 8.79 10.29
N ARG A 229 12.84 8.45 11.49
CA ARG A 229 11.56 7.76 11.68
C ARG A 229 10.45 8.78 11.44
N GLY A 230 9.39 8.32 10.79
CA GLY A 230 7.99 8.64 11.07
C GLY A 230 7.56 10.10 11.23
N ALA A 231 6.86 10.59 10.22
CA ALA A 231 5.52 11.15 10.36
C ALA A 231 4.66 10.56 9.24
#